data_AF-A0A498NU89-F1
#
_entry.id   AF-A0A498NU89-F1
#
_cell.length_a   1.000
_cell.length_b   1.000
_cell.length_c   1.000
_cell.angle_alpha   90.00
_cell.angle_beta   90.00
_cell.angle_gamma   90.00
#
_symmetry.space_group_name_H-M   'P 1'
#
loop_
_entity.id
_entity.type
_entity.pdbx_description
1 polymer ?
#
loop_
_entity_poly.entity_id
_entity_poly.type
_entity_poly.pdbx_seq_one_letter_code
_entity_poly.pdbx_strand_id
1 'polypeptide(L)'
;MEFLRGALAEVCKGQTDEVEQMKQCLEVLSRDECRERGNLMKLGGLELCMSRCLCHSEAGIRWRAAQLIASCAQNMPEVQFYLLNQGALLTLLQLTDHDANSTVRVKALYAVSCLVREQEAGLQDFLSHDGFSVLMRGMQSDSEKLRTKSAFLLLNLLTSHPEHKDTVLSMGMVQQLVSVLRSPHSSVHEHVLGALCWRSWNFVNVYERLVSKGNPRRTVEWIAEV
;
A
#
# COMPACT_ATOMS: atom_id res chain seq x y z
N MET A 1 13.53 -20.28 -19.71
CA MET A 1 13.46 -21.52 -18.89
C MET A 1 14.78 -21.81 -18.17
N GLU A 2 15.93 -21.75 -18.84
CA GLU A 2 17.23 -21.98 -18.18
C GLU A 2 17.73 -20.81 -17.35
N PHE A 3 17.46 -19.57 -17.75
CA PHE A 3 17.96 -18.39 -17.03
C PHE A 3 17.36 -18.24 -15.62
N LEU A 4 16.02 -18.34 -15.49
CA LEU A 4 15.33 -18.26 -14.20
C LEU A 4 15.60 -19.47 -13.30
N ARG A 5 15.70 -20.69 -13.87
CA ARG A 5 16.12 -21.88 -13.10
C ARG A 5 17.58 -21.79 -12.68
N GLY A 6 18.46 -21.26 -13.53
CA GLY A 6 19.87 -21.04 -13.23
C GLY A 6 20.05 -20.00 -12.13
N ALA A 7 19.35 -18.86 -12.23
CA ALA A 7 19.36 -17.83 -11.19
C ALA A 7 18.81 -18.35 -9.84
N LEU A 8 17.75 -19.15 -9.86
CA LEU A 8 17.21 -19.79 -8.65
C LEU A 8 18.09 -20.92 -8.10
N ALA A 9 18.86 -21.61 -8.94
CA ALA A 9 19.78 -22.68 -8.54
C ALA A 9 21.11 -22.14 -7.99
N GLU A 10 21.59 -21.00 -8.50
CA GLU A 10 22.76 -20.28 -7.98
C GLU A 10 22.50 -19.76 -6.57
N VAL A 11 21.28 -19.25 -6.31
CA VAL A 11 20.79 -18.78 -4.99
C VAL A 11 20.74 -19.88 -3.90
N CYS A 12 21.03 -21.14 -4.24
CA CYS A 12 21.01 -22.27 -3.29
C CYS A 12 22.41 -22.78 -2.88
N LYS A 13 23.52 -22.08 -3.20
CA LYS A 13 24.89 -22.61 -3.07
C LYS A 13 25.85 -21.95 -2.07
N GLY A 14 25.46 -21.08 -1.14
CA GLY A 14 26.45 -20.60 -0.16
C GLY A 14 26.04 -19.47 0.79
N GLN A 15 25.98 -19.81 2.08
CA GLN A 15 25.68 -18.94 3.22
C GLN A 15 26.43 -17.59 3.18
N THR A 16 25.70 -16.52 3.49
CA THR A 16 25.99 -15.07 3.31
C THR A 16 25.85 -14.50 1.90
N ASP A 17 26.17 -15.26 0.85
CA ASP A 17 26.02 -14.78 -0.54
C ASP A 17 24.57 -14.98 -1.04
N GLU A 18 23.88 -16.02 -0.59
CA GLU A 18 22.50 -16.34 -1.00
C GLU A 18 21.50 -15.19 -0.79
N VAL A 19 21.62 -14.45 0.31
CA VAL A 19 20.73 -13.32 0.61
C VAL A 19 20.98 -12.16 -0.35
N GLU A 20 22.24 -11.87 -0.67
CA GLU A 20 22.60 -10.82 -1.62
C GLU A 20 22.28 -11.24 -3.06
N GLN A 21 22.53 -12.49 -3.42
CA GLN A 21 22.10 -13.06 -4.69
C GLN A 21 20.57 -13.01 -4.83
N MET A 22 19.80 -13.37 -3.80
CA MET A 22 18.34 -13.26 -3.81
C MET A 22 17.89 -11.80 -3.99
N LYS A 23 18.53 -10.86 -3.29
CA LYS A 23 18.26 -9.43 -3.46
C LYS A 23 18.55 -8.98 -4.89
N GLN A 24 19.67 -9.39 -5.47
CA GLN A 24 20.04 -9.09 -6.86
C GLN A 24 19.05 -9.70 -7.85
N CYS A 25 18.67 -10.97 -7.67
CA CYS A 25 17.67 -11.63 -8.51
C CYS A 25 16.34 -10.89 -8.49
N LEU A 26 15.82 -10.55 -7.30
CA LEU A 26 14.57 -9.78 -7.17
C LEU A 26 14.70 -8.39 -7.82
N GLU A 27 15.88 -7.79 -7.77
CA GLU A 27 16.14 -6.49 -8.38
C GLU A 27 16.17 -6.55 -9.91
N VAL A 28 16.82 -7.57 -10.48
CA VAL A 28 16.80 -7.82 -11.94
C VAL A 28 15.37 -8.08 -12.41
N LEU A 29 14.64 -8.97 -11.73
CA LEU A 29 13.25 -9.29 -12.05
C LEU A 29 12.31 -8.08 -11.92
N SER A 30 12.62 -7.12 -11.04
CA SER A 30 11.84 -5.89 -10.90
C SER A 30 12.13 -4.87 -12.00
N ARG A 31 13.30 -4.95 -12.66
CA ARG A 31 13.71 -4.02 -13.74
C ARG A 31 13.23 -4.48 -15.11
N ASP A 32 13.15 -5.78 -15.34
CA ASP A 32 12.72 -6.32 -16.63
C ASP A 32 11.25 -5.94 -16.92
N GLU A 33 11.05 -5.39 -18.12
CA GLU A 33 9.85 -4.66 -18.50
C GLU A 33 8.62 -5.58 -18.66
N CYS A 34 7.45 -4.93 -18.59
CA CYS A 34 6.07 -5.42 -18.56
C CYS A 34 5.71 -6.73 -19.30
N ARG A 35 6.45 -7.12 -20.35
CA ARG A 35 6.18 -8.31 -21.17
C ARG A 35 6.52 -9.64 -20.47
N GLU A 36 7.47 -9.66 -19.53
CA GLU A 36 7.82 -10.89 -18.80
C GLU A 36 7.07 -11.06 -17.47
N ARG A 37 6.32 -10.05 -17.02
CA ARG A 37 5.57 -10.10 -15.75
C ARG A 37 4.51 -11.19 -15.72
N GLY A 38 3.80 -11.38 -16.83
CA GLY A 38 2.86 -12.50 -17.01
C GLY A 38 3.57 -13.86 -17.11
N ASN A 39 4.81 -13.89 -17.59
CA ASN A 39 5.62 -15.11 -17.60
C ASN A 39 6.08 -15.48 -16.19
N LEU A 40 6.37 -14.52 -15.31
CA LEU A 40 6.75 -14.80 -13.92
C LEU A 40 5.64 -15.53 -13.15
N MET A 41 4.38 -15.17 -13.40
CA MET A 41 3.22 -15.92 -12.89
C MET A 41 3.21 -17.36 -13.43
N LYS A 42 3.34 -17.53 -14.75
CA LYS A 42 3.34 -18.87 -15.39
C LYS A 42 4.53 -19.75 -14.97
N LEU A 43 5.65 -19.14 -14.58
CA LEU A 43 6.87 -19.81 -14.16
C LEU A 43 6.92 -20.10 -12.66
N GLY A 44 5.87 -19.75 -11.90
CA GLY A 44 5.80 -19.97 -10.44
C GLY A 44 6.66 -19.02 -9.61
N GLY A 45 7.23 -17.96 -10.22
CA GLY A 45 8.08 -17.00 -9.52
C GLY A 45 7.33 -16.19 -8.46
N LEU A 46 6.05 -15.91 -8.69
CA LEU A 46 5.20 -15.21 -7.72
C LEU A 46 4.90 -16.07 -6.49
N GLU A 47 4.72 -17.39 -6.66
CA GLU A 47 4.50 -18.32 -5.55
C GLU A 47 5.72 -18.42 -4.63
N LEU A 48 6.93 -18.43 -5.21
CA LEU A 48 8.18 -18.37 -4.45
C LEU A 48 8.32 -17.04 -3.69
N CYS A 49 7.91 -15.93 -4.28
CA CYS A 49 7.92 -14.63 -3.60
C CYS A 49 7.00 -14.63 -2.38
N MET A 50 5.79 -15.17 -2.51
CA MET A 50 4.82 -15.24 -1.41
C MET A 50 5.27 -16.20 -0.30
N SER A 51 5.66 -17.42 -0.66
CA SER A 51 5.96 -18.47 0.32
C SER A 51 7.30 -18.29 1.03
N ARG A 52 8.32 -17.76 0.35
CA ARG A 52 9.70 -17.69 0.87
C ARG A 52 10.21 -16.27 1.10
N CYS A 53 9.82 -15.32 0.27
CA CYS A 53 10.45 -14.00 0.29
C CYS A 53 9.70 -13.00 1.19
N LEU A 54 8.36 -13.02 1.22
CA LEU A 54 7.56 -12.14 2.08
C LEU A 54 7.73 -12.46 3.57
N CYS A 55 8.00 -13.71 3.93
CA CYS A 55 8.22 -14.14 5.32
C CYS A 55 9.71 -14.28 5.68
N HIS A 56 10.62 -13.79 4.84
CA HIS A 56 12.06 -13.95 5.04
C HIS A 56 12.55 -13.14 6.27
N SER A 57 13.59 -13.61 6.97
CA SER A 57 14.19 -12.92 8.12
C SER A 57 14.73 -11.53 7.77
N GLU A 58 15.37 -11.43 6.60
CA GLU A 58 15.92 -10.19 6.04
C GLU A 58 14.85 -9.25 5.46
N ALA A 59 14.75 -8.04 6.04
CA ALA A 59 13.88 -6.98 5.53
C ALA A 59 14.19 -6.63 4.06
N GLY A 60 15.46 -6.72 3.67
CA GLY A 60 15.95 -6.44 2.32
C GLY A 60 15.33 -7.31 1.22
N ILE A 61 14.96 -8.55 1.56
CA ILE A 61 14.27 -9.48 0.68
C ILE A 61 12.77 -9.22 0.71
N ARG A 62 12.18 -9.03 1.90
CA ARG A 62 10.74 -8.78 2.06
C ARG A 62 10.26 -7.58 1.24
N TRP A 63 10.94 -6.44 1.33
CA TRP A 63 10.50 -5.24 0.60
C TRP A 63 10.68 -5.36 -0.91
N ARG A 64 11.73 -6.06 -1.39
CA ARG A 64 11.95 -6.33 -2.81
C ARG A 64 10.90 -7.28 -3.37
N ALA A 65 10.54 -8.32 -2.62
CA ALA A 65 9.47 -9.23 -2.98
C ALA A 65 8.12 -8.52 -3.06
N ALA A 66 7.77 -7.71 -2.06
CA ALA A 66 6.56 -6.89 -2.11
C ALA A 66 6.56 -5.94 -3.31
N GLN A 67 7.70 -5.32 -3.63
CA GLN A 67 7.82 -4.47 -4.82
C GLN A 67 7.62 -5.25 -6.12
N LEU A 68 8.24 -6.43 -6.25
CA LEU A 68 8.08 -7.27 -7.43
C LEU A 68 6.63 -7.69 -7.64
N ILE A 69 5.96 -8.13 -6.57
CA ILE A 69 4.53 -8.45 -6.58
C ILE A 69 3.70 -7.24 -7.04
N ALA A 70 3.97 -6.05 -6.49
CA ALA A 70 3.28 -4.82 -6.88
C ALA A 70 3.45 -4.52 -8.38
N SER A 71 4.68 -4.60 -8.88
CA SER A 71 5.00 -4.36 -10.28
C SER A 71 4.33 -5.38 -11.21
N CYS A 72 4.26 -6.65 -10.81
CA CYS A 72 3.55 -7.68 -11.57
C CYS A 72 2.02 -7.53 -11.54
N ALA A 73 1.45 -7.09 -10.42
CA ALA A 73 0.01 -6.88 -10.28
C ALA A 73 -0.49 -5.58 -10.94
N GLN A 74 0.39 -4.59 -11.08
CA GLN A 74 0.02 -3.27 -11.58
C GLN A 74 -0.60 -3.34 -12.98
N ASN A 75 -1.87 -2.94 -13.10
CA ASN A 75 -2.64 -2.90 -14.35
C ASN A 75 -2.74 -4.27 -15.05
N MET A 76 -2.68 -5.37 -14.29
CA MET A 76 -2.78 -6.74 -14.81
C MET A 76 -3.84 -7.55 -14.05
N PRO A 77 -5.12 -7.51 -14.45
CA PRO A 77 -6.22 -8.18 -13.75
C PRO A 77 -6.03 -9.68 -13.54
N GLU A 78 -5.46 -10.38 -14.52
CA GLU A 78 -5.16 -11.83 -14.41
C GLU A 78 -4.19 -12.12 -13.26
N VAL A 79 -3.13 -11.30 -13.13
CA VAL A 79 -2.12 -11.46 -12.08
C VAL A 79 -2.67 -11.03 -10.73
N GLN A 80 -3.46 -9.95 -10.68
CA GLN A 80 -4.16 -9.53 -9.47
C GLN A 80 -5.05 -10.67 -8.95
N PHE A 81 -5.91 -11.23 -9.80
CA PHE A 81 -6.82 -12.31 -9.42
C PHE A 81 -6.07 -13.58 -8.97
N TYR A 82 -4.99 -13.94 -9.68
CA TYR A 82 -4.14 -15.05 -9.26
C TYR A 82 -3.53 -14.82 -7.86
N LEU A 83 -2.97 -13.65 -7.60
CA LEU A 83 -2.36 -13.32 -6.30
C LEU A 83 -3.40 -13.27 -5.16
N LEU A 84 -4.60 -12.75 -5.44
CA LEU A 84 -5.71 -12.73 -4.48
C LEU A 84 -6.12 -14.15 -4.08
N ASN A 85 -6.29 -15.05 -5.05
CA ASN A 85 -6.63 -16.46 -4.78
C ASN A 85 -5.56 -17.21 -3.97
N GLN A 86 -4.32 -16.72 -3.99
CA GLN A 86 -3.21 -17.28 -3.22
C GLN A 86 -3.08 -16.65 -1.82
N GLY A 87 -4.00 -15.76 -1.41
CA GLY A 87 -3.97 -15.11 -0.11
C GLY A 87 -2.86 -14.05 0.04
N ALA A 88 -2.35 -13.51 -1.07
CA ALA A 88 -1.28 -12.51 -1.04
C ALA A 88 -1.69 -11.26 -0.26
N LEU A 89 -2.96 -10.86 -0.36
CA LEU A 89 -3.46 -9.63 0.23
C LEU A 89 -3.37 -9.64 1.76
N LEU A 90 -3.80 -10.72 2.41
CA LEU A 90 -3.69 -10.89 3.85
C LEU A 90 -2.23 -10.75 4.33
N THR A 91 -1.32 -11.45 3.66
CA THR A 91 0.11 -11.39 3.99
C THR A 91 0.67 -9.97 3.84
N LEU A 92 0.31 -9.27 2.77
CA LEU A 92 0.76 -7.89 2.53
C LEU A 92 0.16 -6.89 3.52
N LEU A 93 -1.08 -7.08 3.95
CA LEU A 93 -1.71 -6.28 5.01
C LEU A 93 -1.01 -6.49 6.35
N GLN A 94 -0.69 -7.74 6.71
CA GLN A 94 0.07 -8.06 7.92
C GLN A 94 1.47 -7.42 7.91
N LEU A 95 2.18 -7.48 6.78
CA LEU A 95 3.47 -6.80 6.62
C LEU A 95 3.34 -5.28 6.74
N THR A 96 2.27 -4.71 6.21
CA THR A 96 2.02 -3.26 6.29
C THR A 96 1.81 -2.82 7.74
N ASP A 97 1.12 -3.63 8.54
CA ASP A 97 0.75 -3.30 9.91
C ASP A 97 1.88 -3.57 10.91
N HIS A 98 2.54 -4.73 10.81
CA HIS A 98 3.39 -5.27 11.88
C HIS A 98 4.89 -5.34 11.58
N ASP A 99 5.34 -5.12 10.33
CA ASP A 99 6.77 -5.24 10.03
C ASP A 99 7.59 -4.15 10.75
N ALA A 100 8.72 -4.54 11.35
CA ALA A 100 9.60 -3.60 12.04
C ALA A 100 10.26 -2.58 11.09
N ASN A 101 10.42 -2.92 9.81
CA ASN A 101 11.08 -2.08 8.83
C ASN A 101 10.08 -1.21 8.05
N SER A 102 10.21 0.11 8.16
CA SER A 102 9.34 1.07 7.48
C SER A 102 9.33 0.95 5.95
N THR A 103 10.45 0.52 5.34
CA THR A 103 10.53 0.32 3.88
C THR A 103 9.71 -0.89 3.45
N VAL A 104 9.73 -1.98 4.23
CA VAL A 104 8.88 -3.15 3.98
C VAL A 104 7.42 -2.75 4.05
N ARG A 105 7.01 -2.02 5.11
CA ARG A 105 5.63 -1.54 5.27
C ARG A 105 5.18 -0.69 4.08
N VAL A 106 6.01 0.24 3.62
CA VAL A 106 5.71 1.12 2.48
C VAL A 106 5.58 0.34 1.17
N LYS A 107 6.44 -0.65 0.93
CA LYS A 107 6.40 -1.47 -0.29
C LYS A 107 5.26 -2.49 -0.26
N ALA A 108 4.95 -3.06 0.90
CA ALA A 108 3.78 -3.90 1.12
C ALA A 108 2.49 -3.12 0.84
N LEU A 109 2.36 -1.90 1.38
CA LEU A 109 1.21 -1.04 1.12
C LEU A 109 1.07 -0.68 -0.37
N TYR A 110 2.20 -0.49 -1.07
CA TYR A 110 2.17 -0.28 -2.52
C TYR A 110 1.64 -1.51 -3.26
N ALA A 111 2.04 -2.71 -2.87
CA ALA A 111 1.50 -3.95 -3.41
C ALA A 111 0.00 -4.12 -3.14
N VAL A 112 -0.44 -3.83 -1.91
CA VAL A 112 -1.88 -3.79 -1.57
C VAL A 112 -2.62 -2.84 -2.50
N SER A 113 -2.13 -1.60 -2.69
CA SER A 113 -2.72 -0.63 -3.61
C SER A 113 -2.87 -1.18 -5.03
N CYS A 114 -1.86 -1.87 -5.54
CA CYS A 114 -1.89 -2.50 -6.86
C CYS A 114 -2.87 -3.69 -6.95
N LEU A 115 -3.23 -4.34 -5.85
CA LEU A 115 -4.16 -5.48 -5.84
C LEU A 115 -5.62 -5.06 -5.67
N VAL A 116 -5.88 -3.95 -4.98
CA VAL A 116 -7.24 -3.52 -4.62
C VAL A 116 -7.80 -2.46 -5.57
N ARG A 117 -6.94 -1.67 -6.23
CA ARG A 117 -7.39 -0.63 -7.15
C ARG A 117 -7.90 -1.25 -8.45
N GLU A 118 -9.07 -0.78 -8.89
CA GLU A 118 -9.70 -1.19 -10.16
C GLU A 118 -9.97 -2.71 -10.23
N GLN A 119 -10.09 -3.38 -9.07
CA GLN A 119 -10.29 -4.82 -8.96
C GLN A 119 -11.27 -5.16 -7.82
N GLU A 120 -12.52 -5.43 -8.18
CA GLU A 120 -13.61 -5.63 -7.22
C GLU A 120 -13.34 -6.79 -6.24
N ALA A 121 -12.86 -7.93 -6.74
CA ALA A 121 -12.51 -9.06 -5.88
C ALA A 121 -11.42 -8.71 -4.85
N GLY A 122 -10.47 -7.85 -5.24
CA GLY A 122 -9.40 -7.38 -4.36
C GLY A 122 -9.92 -6.42 -3.30
N LEU A 123 -10.87 -5.56 -3.65
CA LEU A 123 -11.56 -4.71 -2.67
C LEU A 123 -12.35 -5.54 -1.66
N GLN A 124 -13.16 -6.50 -2.11
CA GLN A 124 -13.94 -7.35 -1.19
C GLN A 124 -13.03 -8.13 -0.24
N ASP A 125 -11.94 -8.69 -0.74
CA ASP A 125 -10.95 -9.40 0.08
C ASP A 125 -10.27 -8.44 1.09
N PHE A 126 -9.94 -7.22 0.66
CA PHE A 126 -9.39 -6.16 1.52
C PHE A 126 -10.34 -5.79 2.66
N LEU A 127 -11.64 -5.67 2.38
CA LEU A 127 -12.66 -5.37 3.38
C LEU A 127 -12.80 -6.53 4.37
N SER A 128 -12.76 -7.77 3.88
CA SER A 128 -12.85 -8.98 4.71
C SER A 128 -11.70 -9.10 5.73
N HIS A 129 -10.56 -8.46 5.43
CA HIS A 129 -9.36 -8.44 6.26
C HIS A 129 -9.17 -7.11 7.03
N ASP A 130 -10.25 -6.38 7.28
CA ASP A 130 -10.22 -5.10 8.01
C ASP A 130 -9.21 -4.09 7.42
N GLY A 131 -9.05 -4.08 6.10
CA GLY A 131 -8.01 -3.31 5.42
C GLY A 131 -8.05 -1.81 5.73
N PHE A 132 -9.24 -1.22 5.93
CA PHE A 132 -9.36 0.18 6.34
C PHE A 132 -8.71 0.44 7.71
N SER A 133 -8.82 -0.49 8.65
CA SER A 133 -8.18 -0.38 9.96
C SER A 133 -6.65 -0.38 9.83
N VAL A 134 -6.09 -1.18 8.90
CA VAL A 134 -4.65 -1.18 8.58
C VAL A 134 -4.22 0.18 8.00
N LEU A 135 -5.02 0.77 7.09
CA LEU A 135 -4.72 2.10 6.55
C LEU A 135 -4.78 3.19 7.62
N MET A 136 -5.76 3.11 8.52
CA MET A 136 -5.91 4.05 9.64
C MET A 136 -4.71 4.01 10.59
N ARG A 137 -4.21 2.81 10.93
CA ARG A 137 -2.96 2.66 11.69
C ARG A 137 -1.73 3.12 10.90
N GLY A 138 -1.69 2.86 9.60
CA GLY A 138 -0.64 3.35 8.70
C GLY A 138 -0.54 4.88 8.69
N MET A 139 -1.67 5.59 8.77
CA MET A 139 -1.72 7.06 8.90
C MET A 139 -1.19 7.59 10.25
N GLN A 140 -1.13 6.74 11.28
CA GLN A 140 -0.58 7.09 12.59
C GLN A 140 0.90 6.70 12.73
N SER A 141 1.50 6.08 11.72
CA SER A 141 2.90 5.65 11.75
C SER A 141 3.87 6.82 11.81
N ASP A 142 5.04 6.63 12.42
CA ASP A 142 6.13 7.61 12.42
C ASP A 142 6.72 7.85 11.03
N SER A 143 6.55 6.89 10.11
CA SER A 143 7.03 7.01 8.73
C SER A 143 6.12 7.91 7.90
N GLU A 144 6.63 9.09 7.54
CA GLU A 144 5.91 10.05 6.69
C GLU A 144 5.42 9.41 5.39
N LYS A 145 6.29 8.68 4.69
CA LYS A 145 5.94 7.98 3.44
C LYS A 145 4.80 6.98 3.61
N LEU A 146 4.76 6.27 4.74
CA LEU A 146 3.67 5.33 5.02
C LEU A 146 2.38 6.10 5.28
N ARG A 147 2.42 7.16 6.10
CA ARG A 147 1.25 8.02 6.35
C ARG A 147 0.66 8.57 5.05
N THR A 148 1.51 9.10 4.17
CA THR A 148 1.08 9.63 2.86
C THR A 148 0.37 8.58 2.03
N LYS A 149 1.00 7.42 1.88
CA LYS A 149 0.49 6.37 0.99
C LYS A 149 -0.77 5.74 1.55
N SER A 150 -0.88 5.62 2.87
CA SER A 150 -2.09 5.13 3.53
C SER A 150 -3.25 6.09 3.33
N ALA A 151 -3.04 7.39 3.56
CA ALA A 151 -4.05 8.41 3.32
C ALA A 151 -4.46 8.48 1.84
N PHE A 152 -3.49 8.41 0.93
CA PHE A 152 -3.75 8.44 -0.51
C PHE A 152 -4.54 7.22 -0.99
N LEU A 153 -4.16 6.00 -0.57
CA LEU A 153 -4.90 4.80 -0.95
C LEU A 153 -6.32 4.84 -0.39
N LEU A 154 -6.46 5.24 0.87
CA LEU A 154 -7.76 5.38 1.52
C LEU A 154 -8.67 6.37 0.77
N LEU A 155 -8.13 7.51 0.36
CA LEU A 155 -8.84 8.45 -0.50
C LEU A 155 -9.26 7.82 -1.82
N ASN A 156 -8.33 7.18 -2.54
CA ASN A 156 -8.65 6.57 -3.82
C ASN A 156 -9.81 5.57 -3.69
N LEU A 157 -9.77 4.72 -2.66
CA LEU A 157 -10.83 3.75 -2.39
C LEU A 157 -12.17 4.43 -2.10
N LEU A 158 -12.22 5.47 -1.27
CA LEU A 158 -13.47 6.17 -0.96
C LEU A 158 -14.00 7.03 -2.11
N THR A 159 -13.13 7.46 -3.01
CA THR A 159 -13.52 8.15 -4.25
C THR A 159 -14.16 7.19 -5.23
N SER A 160 -13.59 5.99 -5.38
CA SER A 160 -14.13 4.94 -6.25
C SER A 160 -15.36 4.24 -5.64
N HIS A 161 -15.41 4.11 -4.31
CA HIS A 161 -16.41 3.34 -3.56
C HIS A 161 -17.00 4.16 -2.40
N PRO A 162 -17.85 5.17 -2.71
CA PRO A 162 -18.41 6.07 -1.72
C PRO A 162 -19.30 5.39 -0.68
N GLU A 163 -19.82 4.20 -0.94
CA GLU A 163 -20.62 3.37 -0.03
C GLU A 163 -19.89 3.02 1.27
N HIS A 164 -18.55 3.01 1.27
CA HIS A 164 -17.75 2.72 2.47
C HIS A 164 -17.43 3.96 3.31
N LYS A 165 -17.88 5.15 2.88
CA LYS A 165 -17.60 6.41 3.59
C LYS A 165 -18.09 6.36 5.02
N ASP A 166 -19.35 6.03 5.27
CA ASP A 166 -19.92 6.05 6.62
C ASP A 166 -19.21 5.10 7.59
N THR A 167 -18.80 3.92 7.11
CA THR A 167 -17.99 2.97 7.88
C THR A 167 -16.67 3.61 8.31
N VAL A 168 -15.93 4.19 7.37
CA VAL A 168 -14.63 4.82 7.65
C VAL A 168 -14.80 6.09 8.52
N LEU A 169 -15.92 6.81 8.39
CA LEU A 169 -16.25 7.94 9.27
C LEU A 169 -16.50 7.50 10.71
N SER A 170 -17.23 6.41 10.90
CA SER A 170 -17.47 5.84 12.24
C SER A 170 -16.19 5.39 12.93
N MET A 171 -15.16 5.00 12.15
CA MET A 171 -13.82 4.65 12.64
C MET A 171 -12.95 5.85 13.03
N GLY A 172 -13.42 7.09 12.86
CA GLY A 172 -12.69 8.29 13.26
C GLY A 172 -11.67 8.81 12.24
N MET A 173 -11.88 8.52 10.96
CA MET A 173 -10.99 8.92 9.86
C MET A 173 -10.78 10.43 9.75
N VAL A 174 -11.82 11.24 10.01
CA VAL A 174 -11.73 12.70 9.94
C VAL A 174 -10.68 13.23 10.90
N GLN A 175 -10.67 12.71 12.12
CA GLN A 175 -9.72 13.10 13.16
C GLN A 175 -8.29 12.75 12.74
N GLN A 176 -8.09 11.61 12.06
CA GLN A 176 -6.80 11.19 11.54
C GLN A 176 -6.31 12.08 10.40
N LEU A 177 -7.17 12.34 9.40
CA LEU A 177 -6.83 13.24 8.29
C LEU A 177 -6.50 14.65 8.79
N VAL A 178 -7.29 15.17 9.73
CA VAL A 178 -7.05 16.48 10.35
C VAL A 178 -5.75 16.51 11.16
N SER A 179 -5.41 15.41 11.85
CA SER A 179 -4.12 15.29 12.53
C SER A 179 -2.95 15.32 11.55
N VAL A 180 -3.08 14.64 10.41
CA VAL A 180 -2.06 14.66 9.36
C VAL A 180 -1.92 16.07 8.75
N LEU A 181 -3.01 16.82 8.59
CA LEU A 181 -2.98 18.21 8.13
C LEU A 181 -2.40 19.23 9.12
N ARG A 182 -2.30 18.86 10.40
CA ARG A 182 -1.67 19.69 11.43
C ARG A 182 -0.16 19.44 11.56
N SER A 183 0.37 18.47 10.82
CA SER A 183 1.80 18.21 10.77
C SER A 183 2.52 19.27 9.93
N PRO A 184 3.86 19.45 10.06
CA PRO A 184 4.60 20.40 9.23
C PRO A 184 4.34 20.14 7.74
N HIS A 185 4.21 21.21 6.95
CA HIS A 185 3.84 21.10 5.54
C HIS A 185 4.72 20.11 4.78
N SER A 186 4.04 19.19 4.11
CA SER A 186 4.60 18.14 3.29
C SER A 186 3.62 17.82 2.16
N SER A 187 4.10 17.09 1.14
CA SER A 187 3.28 16.61 0.01
C SER A 187 2.08 15.75 0.43
N VAL A 188 2.01 15.35 1.70
CA VAL A 188 0.88 14.65 2.30
C VAL A 188 -0.37 15.54 2.39
N HIS A 189 -0.18 16.85 2.57
CA HIS A 189 -1.28 17.79 2.76
C HIS A 189 -2.17 17.87 1.51
N GLU A 190 -1.59 17.94 0.32
CA GLU A 190 -2.36 17.95 -0.95
C GLU A 190 -3.23 16.70 -1.12
N HIS A 191 -2.68 15.52 -0.85
CA HIS A 191 -3.41 14.26 -0.95
C HIS A 191 -4.52 14.16 0.11
N VAL A 192 -4.26 14.63 1.34
CA VAL A 192 -5.24 14.62 2.43
C VAL A 192 -6.34 15.66 2.20
N LEU A 193 -6.02 16.83 1.64
CA LEU A 193 -7.00 17.83 1.24
C LEU A 193 -7.84 17.34 0.08
N GLY A 194 -7.26 16.66 -0.91
CA GLY A 194 -8.01 15.93 -1.92
C GLY A 194 -9.03 14.97 -1.28
N ALA A 195 -8.67 14.35 -0.15
CA ALA A 195 -9.56 13.44 0.57
C ALA A 195 -10.71 14.11 1.29
N LEU A 196 -10.48 15.30 1.82
CA LEU A 196 -11.50 16.07 2.51
C LEU A 196 -12.37 16.89 1.55
N CYS A 197 -11.83 17.28 0.39
CA CYS A 197 -12.50 18.19 -0.55
C CYS A 197 -13.28 17.48 -1.67
N TRP A 198 -13.10 16.18 -1.90
CA TRP A 198 -13.76 15.50 -3.02
C TRP A 198 -15.22 15.11 -2.73
N ARG A 199 -16.11 16.06 -3.03
CA ARG A 199 -17.56 15.96 -3.33
C ARG A 199 -18.39 15.10 -2.35
N SER A 200 -19.25 15.81 -1.61
CA SER A 200 -20.23 15.33 -0.61
C SER A 200 -19.78 15.32 0.84
N TRP A 201 -18.73 16.06 1.19
CA TRP A 201 -18.78 16.73 2.48
C TRP A 201 -19.52 18.04 2.28
N ASN A 202 -20.71 18.19 2.86
CA ASN A 202 -21.26 19.53 3.09
C ASN A 202 -20.17 20.29 3.82
N PHE A 203 -19.46 21.20 3.15
CA PHE A 203 -18.36 21.98 3.70
C PHE A 203 -18.71 22.51 5.11
N VAL A 204 -19.98 22.86 5.30
CA VAL A 204 -20.67 23.17 6.56
C VAL A 204 -20.43 22.14 7.69
N ASN A 205 -20.60 20.84 7.45
CA ASN A 205 -20.47 19.79 8.47
C ASN A 205 -19.02 19.44 8.86
N VAL A 206 -18.02 19.54 7.95
CA VAL A 206 -16.60 19.40 8.39
C VAL A 206 -16.27 20.64 9.19
N TYR A 207 -16.62 21.81 8.65
CA TYR A 207 -16.26 23.09 9.20
C TYR A 207 -16.87 23.29 10.60
N GLU A 208 -18.15 22.99 10.81
CA GLU A 208 -18.78 23.02 12.13
C GLU A 208 -18.14 22.03 13.12
N ARG A 209 -17.74 20.83 12.67
CA ARG A 209 -17.02 19.85 13.51
C ARG A 209 -15.57 20.24 13.81
N LEU A 210 -14.91 20.98 12.92
CA LEU A 210 -13.56 21.52 13.11
C LEU A 210 -13.58 22.76 14.01
N VAL A 211 -14.52 23.66 13.78
CA VAL A 211 -14.73 24.91 14.54
C VAL A 211 -15.15 24.61 15.98
N SER A 212 -15.99 23.59 16.22
CA SER A 212 -16.38 23.17 17.57
C SER A 212 -15.26 22.54 18.40
N LYS A 213 -14.12 22.15 17.78
CA LYS A 213 -13.00 21.48 18.47
C LYS A 213 -11.63 22.16 18.39
N GLY A 214 -11.49 23.33 17.75
CA GLY A 214 -10.27 24.14 17.91
C GLY A 214 -9.94 25.12 16.79
N ASN A 215 -9.83 26.39 17.20
CA ASN A 215 -9.22 27.57 16.57
C ASN A 215 -9.37 27.74 15.03
N PRO A 216 -10.46 28.37 14.56
CA PRO A 216 -10.80 28.50 13.14
C PRO A 216 -9.93 29.49 12.34
N ARG A 217 -9.09 30.31 12.97
CA ARG A 217 -8.41 31.40 12.26
C ARG A 217 -7.24 30.94 11.38
N ARG A 218 -6.48 29.91 11.78
CA ARG A 218 -5.34 29.42 10.98
C ARG A 218 -5.72 28.58 9.77
N THR A 219 -6.91 27.98 9.79
CA THR A 219 -7.37 27.06 8.73
C THR A 219 -7.94 27.82 7.53
N VAL A 220 -8.49 29.03 7.75
CA VAL A 220 -9.12 29.84 6.69
C VAL A 220 -8.09 30.62 5.88
N GLU A 221 -7.04 31.13 6.52
CA GLU A 221 -5.94 31.82 5.82
C GLU A 221 -5.18 30.87 4.88
N TRP A 222 -5.05 29.60 5.26
CA TRP A 222 -4.32 28.61 4.46
C TRP A 222 -5.10 28.06 3.25
N ILE A 223 -6.44 28.10 3.29
CA ILE A 223 -7.32 27.65 2.19
C ILE A 223 -7.54 28.77 1.15
N ALA A 224 -7.32 30.03 1.51
CA ALA A 224 -7.47 31.15 0.57
C ALA A 224 -6.27 31.36 -0.37
N GLU A 225 -5.13 30.71 -0.11
CA GLU A 225 -3.89 30.85 -0.88
C GLU A 225 -3.54 29.62 -1.76
N VAL A 226 -4.41 28.61 -1.81
CA VAL A 226 -4.31 27.44 -2.73
C VAL A 226 -5.48 27.46 -3.71
#